data_AF-A0A7L3M552-F1
#
_entry.id   AF-A0A7L3M552-F1
#
_cell.length_a   1.000
_cell.length_b   1.000
_cell.length_c   1.000
_cell.angle_alpha   90.00
_cell.angle_beta   90.00
_cell.angle_gamma   90.00
#
_symmetry.space_group_name_H-M   'P 1'
#
loop_
_entity.id
_entity.type
_entity.pdbx_description
1 polymer ?
#
loop_
_entity_poly.entity_id
_entity_poly.type
_entity_poly.pdbx_seq_one_letter_code
_entity_poly.pdbx_strand_id
1 'polypeptide(L)'
;GVSHVLTLALQELSLLCKRDVNGVGMLYDLLRSRWLQALLKIYECLQHYLGKRPAPVTLQARALSREVIELLREAPQSGEIKELRRLLRSPHFKAALLSAHDTVAQKDFEPTLPPLPDNIPENEEAMRIVCLVKNNQPL
;
A
#
# COMPACT_ATOMS: atom_id res chain seq x y z
N GLY A 1 -18.22 3.35 -10.69
CA GLY A 1 -16.86 3.72 -10.22
C GLY A 1 -16.99 4.78 -9.13
N VAL A 2 -15.99 4.88 -8.26
CA VAL A 2 -15.94 5.86 -7.17
C VAL A 2 -16.06 7.29 -7.70
N SER A 3 -15.49 7.60 -8.87
CA SER A 3 -15.61 8.89 -9.54
C SER A 3 -17.05 9.26 -9.92
N HIS A 4 -17.86 8.28 -10.34
CA HIS A 4 -19.28 8.50 -10.66
C HIS A 4 -20.09 8.79 -9.39
N VAL A 5 -19.90 8.00 -8.34
CA VAL A 5 -20.55 8.20 -7.04
C VAL A 5 -20.18 9.56 -6.44
N LEU A 6 -18.91 9.96 -6.55
CA LEU A 6 -18.42 11.25 -6.09
C LEU A 6 -19.06 12.42 -6.85
N THR A 7 -19.29 12.27 -8.15
CA THR A 7 -19.94 13.30 -8.97
C THR A 7 -21.39 13.48 -8.54
N LEU A 8 -22.13 12.38 -8.32
CA LEU A 8 -23.49 12.42 -7.79
C LEU A 8 -23.53 13.06 -6.39
N ALA A 9 -22.60 12.67 -5.51
CA ALA A 9 -22.49 13.24 -4.17
C ALA A 9 -22.20 14.75 -4.20
N LEU A 10 -21.31 15.22 -5.08
CA LEU A 10 -21.01 16.64 -5.25
C LEU A 10 -22.20 17.44 -5.78
N GLN A 11 -23.01 16.85 -6.67
CA GLN A 11 -24.25 17.48 -7.16
C GLN A 11 -25.25 17.69 -6.03
N GLU A 12 -25.52 16.65 -5.23
CA GLU A 12 -26.42 16.74 -4.07
C GLU A 12 -25.91 17.71 -2.99
N LEU A 13 -24.62 17.64 -2.65
CA LEU A 13 -24.02 18.56 -1.68
C LEU A 13 -24.06 20.01 -2.16
N SER A 14 -23.94 20.27 -3.47
CA SER A 14 -24.08 21.62 -4.01
C SER A 14 -25.49 22.21 -3.82
N LEU A 15 -26.53 21.36 -3.83
CA LEU A 15 -27.91 21.78 -3.57
C LEU A 15 -28.15 22.03 -2.09
N LEU A 16 -27.52 21.24 -1.22
CA LEU A 16 -27.60 21.38 0.23
C LEU A 16 -26.77 22.56 0.76
N CYS A 17 -25.64 22.91 0.13
CA CYS A 17 -24.90 24.15 0.41
C CYS A 17 -25.78 25.39 0.22
N LYS A 18 -26.64 25.40 -0.81
CA LYS A 18 -27.57 26.51 -1.06
C LYS A 18 -28.65 26.66 0.02
N ARG A 19 -28.85 25.62 0.84
CA ARG A 19 -29.83 25.58 1.92
C ARG A 19 -29.20 25.89 3.29
N ASP A 20 -27.93 26.34 3.31
CA ASP A 20 -27.17 26.68 4.52
C ASP A 20 -27.17 25.57 5.59
N VAL A 21 -27.07 24.33 5.14
CA VAL A 21 -26.99 23.17 6.05
C VAL A 21 -25.58 23.11 6.62
N ASN A 22 -25.50 23.14 7.96
CA ASN A 22 -24.24 23.24 8.67
C ASN A 22 -23.27 22.08 8.31
N GLY A 23 -22.00 22.38 8.06
CA GLY A 23 -20.97 21.40 7.70
C GLY A 23 -20.98 20.87 6.26
N VAL A 24 -22.04 21.12 5.48
CA VAL A 24 -22.14 20.67 4.08
C VAL A 24 -21.15 21.40 3.17
N GLY A 25 -20.91 22.69 3.42
CA GLY A 25 -19.88 23.46 2.72
C GLY A 25 -18.48 22.86 2.85
N MET A 26 -18.11 22.45 4.06
CA MET A 26 -16.80 21.82 4.31
C MET A 26 -16.66 20.49 3.57
N LEU A 27 -17.71 19.65 3.59
CA LEU A 27 -17.76 18.39 2.84
C LEU A 27 -17.64 18.62 1.34
N TYR A 28 -18.38 19.60 0.80
CA TYR A 28 -18.32 19.96 -0.60
C TYR A 28 -16.91 20.41 -1.01
N ASP A 29 -16.28 21.29 -0.22
CA ASP A 29 -14.91 21.77 -0.48
C ASP A 29 -13.87 20.66 -0.39
N LEU A 30 -13.99 19.77 0.60
CA LEU A 30 -13.13 18.59 0.75
C LEU A 30 -13.24 17.67 -0.46
N LEU A 31 -14.46 17.28 -0.84
CA LEU A 31 -14.71 16.38 -1.96
C LEU A 31 -14.31 17.01 -3.30
N ARG A 32 -14.39 18.34 -3.45
CA ARG A 32 -13.94 19.05 -4.65
C ARG A 32 -12.43 19.32 -4.67
N SER A 33 -11.73 19.08 -3.57
CA SER A 33 -10.30 19.35 -3.47
C SER A 33 -9.50 18.53 -4.50
N ARG A 34 -8.52 19.18 -5.14
CA ARG A 34 -7.72 18.56 -6.22
C ARG A 34 -6.93 17.34 -5.72
N TRP A 35 -6.46 17.39 -4.48
CA TRP A 35 -5.68 16.30 -3.89
C TRP A 35 -6.54 15.05 -3.67
N LEU A 36 -7.78 15.20 -3.17
CA LEU A 36 -8.66 14.06 -2.91
C LEU A 36 -9.14 13.45 -4.23
N GLN A 37 -9.47 14.29 -5.21
CA GLN A 37 -9.80 13.85 -6.56
C GLN A 37 -8.65 13.05 -7.21
N ALA A 38 -7.40 13.50 -7.05
CA ALA A 38 -6.24 12.77 -7.54
C ALA A 38 -6.05 11.44 -6.80
N LEU A 39 -6.22 11.43 -5.47
CA LEU A 39 -6.12 10.22 -4.65
C LEU A 39 -7.15 9.18 -5.05
N LEU A 40 -8.41 9.59 -5.28
CA LEU A 40 -9.47 8.68 -5.71
C LEU A 40 -9.21 8.10 -7.10
N LYS A 41 -8.65 8.87 -8.03
CA LYS A 41 -8.24 8.35 -9.35
C LYS A 41 -7.11 7.32 -9.22
N ILE A 42 -6.13 7.57 -8.35
CA ILE A 42 -5.05 6.61 -8.07
C ILE A 42 -5.65 5.34 -7.48
N TYR A 43 -6.57 5.47 -6.51
CA TYR A 43 -7.26 4.33 -5.91
C TYR A 43 -8.03 3.51 -6.96
N GLU A 44 -8.81 4.13 -7.84
CA GLU A 44 -9.53 3.42 -8.90
C GLU A 44 -8.59 2.66 -9.85
N CYS A 45 -7.46 3.29 -10.21
CA CYS A 45 -6.43 2.66 -11.01
C CYS A 45 -5.86 1.42 -10.30
N LEU A 46 -5.48 1.56 -9.03
CA LEU A 46 -4.95 0.46 -8.22
C LEU A 46 -5.96 -0.67 -8.03
N GLN A 47 -7.24 -0.36 -7.80
CA GLN A 47 -8.31 -1.36 -7.69
C GLN A 47 -8.47 -2.18 -8.98
N HIS A 48 -8.38 -1.52 -10.15
CA HIS A 48 -8.39 -2.22 -11.43
C HIS A 48 -7.23 -3.22 -11.55
N TYR A 49 -6.04 -2.84 -11.09
CA TYR A 49 -4.87 -3.72 -11.07
C TYR A 49 -5.00 -4.84 -10.04
N LEU A 50 -5.56 -4.59 -8.86
CA LEU A 50 -5.77 -5.60 -7.83
C LEU A 50 -6.69 -6.73 -8.32
N GLY A 51 -7.74 -6.40 -9.08
CA GLY A 51 -8.63 -7.40 -9.68
C GLY A 51 -7.97 -8.27 -10.75
N LYS A 52 -6.85 -7.83 -11.33
CA LYS A 52 -6.08 -8.55 -12.36
C LYS A 52 -4.70 -9.02 -11.85
N ARG A 53 -4.49 -8.96 -10.54
CA ARG A 53 -3.17 -9.19 -9.95
C ARG A 53 -2.74 -10.65 -10.18
N PRO A 54 -1.55 -10.89 -10.74
CA PRO A 54 -1.03 -12.25 -10.85
C PRO A 54 -0.70 -12.80 -9.45
N ALA A 55 -0.91 -14.11 -9.27
CA ALA A 55 -0.43 -14.81 -8.08
C ALA A 55 1.11 -14.83 -8.09
N PRO A 56 1.77 -14.53 -6.96
CA PRO A 56 3.22 -14.62 -6.89
C PRO A 56 3.65 -16.08 -7.04
N VAL A 57 4.68 -16.32 -7.86
CA VAL A 57 5.23 -17.67 -8.07
C VAL A 57 5.90 -18.22 -6.81
N THR A 58 6.43 -17.33 -5.98
CA THR A 58 7.05 -17.63 -4.68
C THR A 58 6.83 -16.45 -3.73
N LEU A 59 6.90 -16.70 -2.43
CA LEU A 59 6.87 -15.64 -1.41
C LEU A 59 8.28 -15.24 -0.94
N GLN A 60 9.31 -15.95 -1.38
CA GLN A 60 10.68 -15.84 -0.83
C GLN A 60 11.75 -15.81 -1.93
N ALA A 61 11.56 -14.94 -2.93
CA ALA A 61 12.50 -14.80 -4.04
C ALA A 61 13.89 -14.35 -3.57
N ARG A 62 13.96 -13.55 -2.48
CA ARG A 62 15.23 -13.16 -1.88
C ARG A 62 15.99 -14.33 -1.27
N ALA A 63 15.29 -15.29 -0.65
CA ALA A 63 15.90 -16.50 -0.09
C ALA A 63 16.45 -17.39 -1.22
N LEU A 64 15.63 -17.65 -2.24
CA LEU A 64 16.02 -18.41 -3.43
C LEU A 64 17.25 -17.80 -4.13
N SER A 65 17.31 -16.47 -4.27
CA SER A 65 18.49 -15.82 -4.84
C SER A 65 19.77 -16.05 -4.03
N ARG A 66 19.68 -16.18 -2.69
CA ARG A 66 20.84 -16.51 -1.86
C ARG A 66 21.30 -17.95 -2.10
N GLU A 67 20.37 -18.89 -2.18
CA GLU A 67 20.67 -20.29 -2.50
C GLU A 67 21.36 -20.41 -3.87
N VAL A 68 20.84 -19.72 -4.89
CA VAL A 68 21.46 -19.68 -6.22
C VAL A 68 22.88 -19.10 -6.16
N ILE A 69 23.12 -18.06 -5.37
CA ILE A 69 24.48 -17.49 -5.22
C ILE A 69 25.45 -18.52 -4.62
N GLU A 70 25.01 -19.33 -3.66
CA GLU A 70 25.85 -20.39 -3.06
C GLU A 70 26.10 -21.52 -4.06
N LEU A 71 25.10 -21.97 -4.82
CA LEU A 71 25.27 -22.96 -5.88
C LEU A 71 26.26 -22.48 -6.96
N LEU A 72 26.17 -21.20 -7.35
CA LEU A 72 27.09 -20.61 -8.32
C LEU A 72 28.53 -20.54 -7.80
N ARG A 73 28.76 -20.56 -6.49
CA ARG A 73 30.11 -20.57 -5.90
C ARG A 73 30.83 -21.88 -6.18
N GLU A 74 30.09 -22.98 -6.22
CA GLU A 74 30.62 -24.34 -6.44
C GLU A 74 30.80 -24.66 -7.93
N ALA A 75 30.14 -23.91 -8.82
CA ALA A 75 30.23 -24.08 -10.26
C ALA A 75 31.59 -23.65 -10.86
N PRO A 76 31.99 -24.16 -12.03
CA PRO A 76 33.19 -23.70 -12.75
C PRO A 76 33.16 -22.19 -12.99
N GLN A 77 34.25 -21.48 -12.70
CA GLN A 77 34.24 -20.00 -12.65
C GLN A 77 34.39 -19.35 -14.04
N SER A 78 33.39 -19.55 -14.91
CA SER A 78 33.27 -18.89 -16.21
C SER A 78 32.96 -17.39 -16.09
N GLY A 79 33.06 -16.65 -17.19
CA GLY A 79 32.71 -15.22 -17.22
C GLY A 79 31.24 -14.98 -16.86
N GLU A 80 30.36 -15.81 -17.39
CA GLU A 80 28.90 -15.76 -17.19
C GLU A 80 28.53 -16.01 -15.73
N ILE A 81 29.17 -16.99 -15.08
CA ILE A 81 28.92 -17.30 -13.67
C ILE A 81 29.36 -16.14 -12.76
N LYS A 82 30.49 -15.51 -13.08
CA LYS A 82 30.96 -14.32 -12.35
C LYS A 82 30.01 -13.14 -12.54
N GLU A 83 29.54 -12.93 -13.77
CA GLU A 83 28.59 -11.87 -14.09
C GLU A 83 27.23 -12.06 -13.42
N LEU A 84 26.66 -13.26 -13.49
CA LEU A 84 25.40 -13.58 -12.83
C LEU A 84 25.52 -13.37 -11.31
N ARG A 85 26.62 -13.85 -10.70
CA ARG A 85 26.85 -13.66 -9.27
C ARG A 85 26.97 -12.18 -8.91
N ARG A 86 27.63 -11.37 -9.74
CA ARG A 86 27.73 -9.90 -9.56
C ARG A 86 26.35 -9.26 -9.63
N LEU A 87 25.53 -9.62 -10.62
CA LEU A 87 24.17 -9.11 -10.79
C LEU A 87 23.28 -9.47 -9.60
N LEU A 88 23.26 -10.75 -9.22
CA LEU A 88 22.49 -11.25 -8.07
C LEU A 88 22.95 -10.66 -6.74
N ARG A 89 24.21 -10.20 -6.64
CA ARG A 89 24.74 -9.52 -5.46
C ARG A 89 24.53 -8.00 -5.48
N SER A 90 24.14 -7.42 -6.61
CA SER A 90 23.94 -5.98 -6.72
C SER A 90 22.85 -5.50 -5.75
N PRO A 91 23.01 -4.31 -5.15
CA PRO A 91 22.05 -3.78 -4.19
C PRO A 91 20.67 -3.57 -4.83
N HIS A 92 20.63 -3.14 -6.09
CA HIS A 92 19.37 -2.95 -6.81
C HIS A 92 18.60 -4.26 -6.99
N PHE A 93 19.30 -5.36 -7.31
CA PHE A 93 18.65 -6.65 -7.44
C PHE A 93 18.18 -7.20 -6.08
N LYS A 94 19.07 -7.22 -5.08
CA LYS A 94 18.74 -7.79 -3.75
C LYS A 94 17.76 -6.95 -2.94
N ALA A 95 18.02 -5.65 -2.81
CA ALA A 95 17.31 -4.78 -1.90
C ALA A 95 16.09 -4.15 -2.56
N ALA A 96 16.23 -3.65 -3.80
CA ALA A 96 15.10 -2.99 -4.45
C ALA A 96 14.15 -4.02 -5.07
N LEU A 97 14.64 -4.94 -5.90
CA LEU A 97 13.76 -5.85 -6.64
C LEU A 97 13.25 -7.02 -5.80
N LEU A 98 14.14 -7.85 -5.27
CA LEU A 98 13.75 -9.08 -4.56
C LEU A 98 13.07 -8.80 -3.21
N SER A 99 13.53 -7.78 -2.48
CA SER A 99 12.85 -7.41 -1.22
C SER A 99 11.46 -6.83 -1.47
N ALA A 100 11.30 -5.94 -2.47
CA ALA A 100 9.98 -5.42 -2.82
C ALA A 100 9.05 -6.52 -3.34
N HIS A 101 9.57 -7.46 -4.11
CA HIS A 101 8.83 -8.64 -4.53
C HIS A 101 8.27 -9.39 -3.32
N ASP A 102 9.11 -9.78 -2.36
CA ASP A 102 8.69 -10.56 -1.19
C ASP A 102 7.70 -9.78 -0.32
N THR A 103 7.94 -8.47 -0.09
CA THR A 103 7.01 -7.58 0.61
C THR A 103 5.63 -7.52 -0.06
N VAL A 104 5.58 -7.33 -1.38
CA VAL A 104 4.31 -7.28 -2.13
C VAL A 104 3.63 -8.66 -2.13
N ALA A 105 4.38 -9.72 -2.36
CA ALA A 105 3.89 -11.10 -2.41
C ALA A 105 3.27 -11.55 -1.07
N GLN A 106 3.91 -11.20 0.05
CA GLN A 106 3.45 -11.50 1.41
C GLN A 106 2.37 -10.54 1.92
N LYS A 107 2.07 -9.48 1.15
CA LYS A 107 1.17 -8.38 1.56
C LYS A 107 1.66 -7.63 2.82
N ASP A 108 2.96 -7.65 3.07
CA ASP A 108 3.62 -7.02 4.22
C ASP A 108 4.05 -5.57 3.90
N PHE A 109 3.14 -4.81 3.29
CA PHE A 109 3.37 -3.42 2.88
C PHE A 109 2.49 -2.43 3.66
N GLU A 110 1.67 -2.91 4.58
CA GLU A 110 0.85 -2.05 5.42
C GLU A 110 1.71 -1.38 6.50
N PRO A 111 1.50 -0.07 6.77
CA PRO A 111 2.22 0.61 7.82
C PRO A 111 1.77 0.05 9.18
N THR A 112 2.70 -0.52 9.94
CA THR A 112 2.49 -0.85 11.35
C THR A 112 2.19 0.41 12.13
N LEU A 113 1.09 0.44 12.87
CA LEU A 113 0.81 1.56 13.76
C LEU A 113 1.75 1.53 14.97
N PRO A 114 2.15 2.70 15.51
CA PRO A 114 2.73 2.74 16.84
C PRO A 114 1.75 2.18 17.88
N PRO A 115 2.26 1.61 18.99
CA PRO A 115 1.41 1.18 20.10
C PRO A 115 0.60 2.37 20.66
N LEU A 116 -0.58 2.07 21.18
CA LEU A 116 -1.43 3.07 21.85
C LEU A 116 -0.69 3.61 23.09
N PRO A 117 -0.62 4.94 23.30
CA PRO A 117 -0.11 5.48 24.56
C PRO A 117 -1.00 5.05 25.74
N ASP A 118 -0.41 4.83 26.91
CA ASP A 118 -1.10 4.29 28.11
C ASP A 118 -2.18 5.24 28.69
N ASN A 119 -2.21 6.48 28.24
CA ASN A 119 -2.94 7.60 28.83
C ASN A 119 -3.79 8.36 27.79
N ILE A 120 -4.53 7.62 26.94
CA ILE A 120 -5.45 8.20 25.96
C ILE A 120 -6.73 8.71 26.65
N PRO A 121 -7.08 10.01 26.50
CA PRO A 121 -8.31 10.57 27.03
C PRO A 121 -9.56 9.81 26.53
N GLU A 122 -10.62 9.73 27.33
CA GLU A 122 -11.86 9.03 26.94
C GLU A 122 -12.51 9.56 25.65
N ASN A 123 -12.24 10.81 25.25
CA ASN A 123 -12.81 11.42 24.05
C ASN A 123 -12.11 11.06 22.72
N GLU A 124 -11.00 10.31 22.74
CA GLU A 124 -10.24 9.90 21.54
C GLU A 124 -10.59 8.46 21.08
N GLU A 125 -11.87 8.13 21.08
CA GLU A 125 -12.37 6.80 20.67
C GLU A 125 -11.98 6.43 19.23
N ALA A 126 -11.87 7.42 18.34
CA ALA A 126 -11.39 7.23 16.97
C ALA A 126 -9.95 6.69 16.90
N MET A 127 -9.06 7.10 17.81
CA MET A 127 -7.68 6.62 17.85
C MET A 127 -7.63 5.16 18.32
N ARG A 128 -8.48 4.79 19.29
CA ARG A 128 -8.63 3.40 19.75
C ARG A 128 -9.14 2.49 18.63
N ILE A 129 -10.19 2.90 17.92
CA ILE A 129 -10.74 2.14 16.78
C ILE A 129 -9.68 1.94 15.68
N VAL A 130 -8.96 3.00 15.32
CA VAL A 130 -7.90 2.92 14.29
C VAL A 130 -6.79 1.96 14.70
N CYS A 131 -6.36 1.98 15.96
CA CYS A 131 -5.34 1.08 16.48
C CYS A 131 -5.81 -0.37 16.59
N LEU A 132 -7.03 -0.62 17.08
CA LEU A 132 -7.62 -1.96 17.16
C LEU A 132 -7.71 -2.61 15.77
N VAL A 133 -8.28 -1.88 14.80
CA VAL A 133 -8.49 -2.38 13.43
C VAL A 133 -7.17 -2.63 12.70
N LYS A 134 -6.19 -1.73 12.84
CA LYS A 134 -4.91 -1.89 12.14
C LYS A 134 -3.95 -2.89 12.78
N ASN A 135 -4.07 -3.17 14.08
CA ASN A 135 -3.23 -4.15 14.77
C ASN A 135 -3.88 -5.53 14.92
N ASN A 136 -5.05 -5.76 14.31
CA ASN A 136 -5.85 -6.99 14.46
C ASN A 136 -6.05 -7.42 15.93
N GLN A 137 -6.22 -6.44 16.82
CA GLN A 137 -6.47 -6.71 18.24
C GLN A 137 -7.94 -7.12 18.44
N PRO A 138 -8.24 -8.07 19.34
CA PRO A 138 -9.61 -8.42 19.66
C PRO A 138 -10.36 -7.22 20.29
N LEU A 139 -11.64 -7.09 19.94
CA LEU A 139 -12.58 -6.12 20.52
C LEU A 139 -12.93 -6.49 21.97
#